data_AF-C6LK42-F1
#
_entry.id   AF-C6LK42-F1
#
_cell.length_a   1.000
_cell.length_b   1.000
_cell.length_c   1.000
_cell.angle_alpha   90.00
_cell.angle_beta   90.00
_cell.angle_gamma   90.00
#
_symmetry.space_group_name_H-M   'P 1'
#
loop_
_entity.id
_entity.type
_entity.pdbx_description
1 polymer ?
#
loop_
_entity_poly.entity_id
_entity_poly.type
_entity_poly.pdbx_seq_one_letter_code
_entity_poly.pdbx_strand_id
1 'polypeptide(L)'
;MAPADRTDRRRPQTAQTDGANRPHQQKERSAEYREGLYVGYRYFETAGVSVRFPFGFGLSYTTFAYENLEVSDNAVSFVLKNTGERDGAEVAQLYISKNPGQVYRPAKELKGFEKVYLKAGESRRVTILLDDKAFRYYNRKTGRFETETGEYTVLIGASCADIRLRGTIFVQGTGAPAPEEKTAMPSYFSGDIRNVPDAEFAALLGRDIPDGHWSGLLDRNDAICQMYYAKGRVARLVYRILTGMLNKSIKKGKPDLNIMFIYNMPFRGIGKMAGGMCSQEMVDGILKAVNGHFFAGAGQIIAGFFRQQKIRKKAEKMK
;
A
#
# COMPACT_ATOMS: atom_id res chain seq x y z
N MET A 1 -11.68 24.90 20.92
CA MET A 1 -11.13 23.54 20.68
C MET A 1 -10.18 23.63 19.50
N ALA A 2 -8.88 23.41 19.69
CA ALA A 2 -7.90 23.46 18.61
C ALA A 2 -8.00 22.21 17.71
N PRO A 3 -7.69 22.29 16.40
CA PRO A 3 -7.60 21.13 15.54
C PRO A 3 -6.51 20.20 16.08
N ALA A 4 -6.83 18.90 16.17
CA ALA A 4 -5.94 17.85 16.69
C ALA A 4 -5.98 16.62 15.78
N ASP A 5 -6.22 16.85 14.49
CA ASP A 5 -6.22 15.81 13.47
C ASP A 5 -4.82 15.70 12.86
N ARG A 6 -4.41 14.46 12.56
CA ARG A 6 -3.09 14.16 12.03
C ARG A 6 -3.21 13.42 10.71
N THR A 7 -2.24 13.67 9.83
CA THR A 7 -2.22 13.05 8.51
C THR A 7 -2.01 11.54 8.60
N ASP A 8 -3.07 10.78 8.28
CA ASP A 8 -2.99 9.33 8.02
C ASP A 8 -2.30 9.04 6.67
N ARG A 9 -2.50 9.92 5.69
CA ARG A 9 -1.91 9.82 4.34
C ARG A 9 -1.00 11.01 4.01
N ARG A 10 0.06 10.70 3.27
CA ARG A 10 1.06 11.66 2.76
C ARG A 10 0.49 12.64 1.74
N ARG A 11 1.18 13.79 1.60
CA ARG A 11 1.21 14.57 0.36
C ARG A 11 2.66 14.80 -0.09
N PRO A 12 3.15 14.08 -1.11
CA PRO A 12 4.49 14.32 -1.64
C PRO A 12 4.56 15.70 -2.33
N GLN A 13 5.77 16.28 -2.44
CA GLN A 13 5.95 17.60 -3.07
C GLN A 13 5.61 17.58 -4.57
N THR A 14 5.84 16.44 -5.22
CA THR A 14 5.44 16.13 -6.60
C THR A 14 5.00 14.66 -6.65
N ALA A 15 4.12 14.28 -7.60
CA ALA A 15 3.74 12.87 -7.78
C ALA A 15 4.95 11.97 -8.09
N GLN A 16 6.08 12.56 -8.50
CA GLN A 16 7.27 11.85 -8.94
C GLN A 16 8.16 11.29 -7.81
N THR A 17 7.96 11.71 -6.56
CA THR A 17 8.84 11.35 -5.43
C THR A 17 8.33 10.18 -4.58
N ASP A 18 7.21 9.55 -4.95
CA ASP A 18 6.78 8.33 -4.28
C ASP A 18 7.74 7.18 -4.60
N GLY A 19 8.14 6.39 -3.59
CA GLY A 19 9.03 5.22 -3.80
C GLY A 19 8.41 4.19 -4.76
N ALA A 20 7.08 4.23 -4.90
CA ALA A 20 6.29 3.45 -5.84
C ALA A 20 6.16 4.08 -7.24
N ASN A 21 6.94 5.12 -7.58
CA ASN A 21 6.75 5.91 -8.80
C ASN A 21 7.50 5.40 -10.05
N ARG A 22 8.09 4.20 -10.01
CA ARG A 22 8.00 3.40 -11.24
C ARG A 22 6.51 3.10 -11.36
N PRO A 23 5.76 3.58 -12.38
CA PRO A 23 4.40 3.09 -12.59
C PRO A 23 4.54 1.59 -12.49
N HIS A 24 3.85 0.96 -11.52
CA HIS A 24 4.00 -0.46 -11.20
C HIS A 24 4.31 -1.13 -12.52
N GLN A 25 5.54 -1.62 -12.72
CA GLN A 25 5.93 -2.11 -14.03
C GLN A 25 5.11 -3.37 -14.19
N GLN A 26 3.86 -3.17 -14.62
CA GLN A 26 2.85 -4.15 -14.88
C GLN A 26 3.40 -4.79 -16.14
N LYS A 27 4.32 -5.73 -15.94
CA LYS A 27 4.51 -6.78 -16.91
C LYS A 27 3.22 -7.58 -16.84
N GLU A 28 2.25 -7.13 -17.63
CA GLU A 28 1.02 -7.75 -18.15
C GLU A 28 0.14 -8.57 -17.17
N ARG A 29 0.74 -9.46 -16.37
CA ARG A 29 0.13 -10.30 -15.34
C ARG A 29 0.57 -10.03 -13.89
N SER A 30 1.76 -9.46 -13.69
CA SER A 30 2.40 -9.33 -12.39
C SER A 30 2.61 -7.86 -12.00
N ALA A 31 2.34 -7.55 -10.73
CA ALA A 31 2.74 -6.29 -10.12
C ALA A 31 3.93 -6.56 -9.19
N GLU A 32 5.09 -5.98 -9.53
CA GLU A 32 6.32 -6.14 -8.78
C GLU A 32 6.42 -5.07 -7.68
N TYR A 33 6.36 -5.49 -6.41
CA TYR A 33 6.49 -4.61 -5.24
C TYR A 33 7.96 -4.48 -4.83
N ARG A 34 8.75 -3.78 -5.66
CA ARG A 34 10.20 -3.64 -5.47
C ARG A 34 10.59 -2.72 -4.31
N GLU A 35 9.64 -1.93 -3.81
CA GLU A 35 9.82 -1.08 -2.64
C GLU A 35 9.90 -1.88 -1.34
N GLY A 36 9.41 -3.12 -1.31
CA GLY A 36 9.47 -3.99 -0.12
C GLY A 36 8.87 -3.33 1.12
N LEU A 37 9.66 -3.22 2.20
CA LEU A 37 9.24 -2.55 3.44
C LEU A 37 9.21 -1.02 3.35
N TYR A 38 9.84 -0.43 2.32
CA TYR A 38 9.94 1.01 2.12
C TYR A 38 8.66 1.56 1.47
N VAL A 39 7.52 1.27 2.10
CA VAL A 39 6.26 1.88 1.73
C VAL A 39 6.06 3.13 2.57
N GLY A 40 6.02 4.27 1.89
CA GLY A 40 5.61 5.48 2.54
C GLY A 40 6.69 6.06 3.47
N TYR A 41 6.41 6.31 4.77
CA TYR A 41 7.31 7.15 5.59
C TYR A 41 8.59 6.38 5.87
N ARG A 42 8.45 5.05 5.90
CA ARG A 42 9.54 4.11 5.89
C ARG A 42 10.53 4.40 4.77
N TYR A 43 10.09 4.73 3.56
CA TYR A 43 10.96 5.17 2.47
C TYR A 43 11.52 6.57 2.71
N PHE A 44 10.66 7.59 2.81
CA PHE A 44 11.09 8.99 2.84
C PHE A 44 12.06 9.30 4.00
N GLU A 45 11.80 8.75 5.18
CA GLU A 45 12.66 8.91 6.35
C GLU A 45 13.98 8.13 6.23
N THR A 46 13.99 7.00 5.52
CA THR A 46 15.22 6.21 5.33
C THR A 46 16.09 6.80 4.21
N ALA A 47 15.47 7.21 3.11
CA ALA A 47 16.14 7.76 1.94
C ALA A 47 16.43 9.28 2.05
N GLY A 48 16.03 9.93 3.15
CA GLY A 48 16.24 11.37 3.36
C GLY A 48 15.52 12.26 2.34
N VAL A 49 14.37 11.81 1.82
CA VAL A 49 13.63 12.52 0.77
C VAL A 49 12.61 13.47 1.40
N SER A 50 12.77 14.77 1.14
CA SER A 50 11.88 15.81 1.65
C SER A 50 10.43 15.66 1.16
N VAL A 51 9.48 15.77 2.09
CA VAL A 51 8.03 15.71 1.83
C VAL A 51 7.36 17.03 2.22
N ARG A 52 6.19 17.32 1.63
CA ARG A 52 5.45 18.56 1.96
C ARG A 52 4.84 18.49 3.34
N PHE A 53 4.21 17.35 3.65
CA PHE A 53 3.67 17.05 4.97
C PHE A 53 4.10 15.64 5.38
N PRO A 54 4.90 15.50 6.45
CA PRO A 54 5.33 14.19 6.93
C PRO A 54 4.16 13.40 7.51
N PHE A 55 4.40 12.10 7.68
CA PHE A 55 3.41 11.22 8.29
C PHE A 55 3.21 11.60 9.76
N GLY A 56 1.95 11.67 10.19
CA GLY A 56 1.62 12.03 11.56
C GLY A 56 1.79 13.52 11.87
N PHE A 57 1.95 14.38 10.85
CA PHE A 57 2.02 15.82 11.04
C PHE A 57 0.63 16.43 11.25
N GLY A 58 0.55 17.41 12.14
CA GLY A 58 -0.66 18.21 12.38
C GLY A 58 -0.29 19.48 13.13
N LEU A 59 -0.90 20.60 12.74
CA LEU A 59 -0.75 21.88 13.44
C LEU A 59 -1.75 21.96 14.60
N SER A 60 -1.38 22.70 15.64
CA SER A 60 -2.24 23.05 16.77
C SER A 60 -2.23 24.55 16.99
N TYR A 61 -3.28 25.08 17.62
CA TYR A 61 -3.32 26.47 18.09
C TYR A 61 -2.63 26.68 19.45
N THR A 62 -2.07 25.62 20.02
CA THR A 62 -1.23 25.65 21.22
C THR A 62 0.05 24.85 20.99
N THR A 63 1.03 25.05 21.85
CA THR A 63 2.31 24.35 21.83
C THR A 63 2.37 23.30 22.94
N PHE A 64 3.11 22.22 22.68
CA PHE A 64 3.33 21.15 23.66
C PHE A 64 4.82 20.92 23.89
N ALA A 65 5.21 20.64 25.13
CA ALA A 65 6.56 20.23 25.51
C ALA A 65 6.56 18.74 25.94
N TYR A 66 7.64 18.04 25.62
CA TYR A 66 7.84 16.63 25.90
C TYR A 66 9.08 16.52 26.79
N GLU A 67 8.95 15.91 27.96
CA GLU A 67 9.99 15.91 29.00
C GLU A 67 10.04 14.56 29.72
N ASN A 68 11.14 14.30 30.46
CA ASN A 68 11.29 13.17 31.38
C ASN A 68 10.97 11.80 30.75
N LEU A 69 11.68 11.46 29.66
CA LEU A 69 11.57 10.14 29.03
C LEU A 69 12.09 9.04 29.96
N GLU A 70 11.25 8.04 30.20
CA GLU A 70 11.58 6.82 30.91
C GLU A 70 11.27 5.63 29.98
N VAL A 71 12.26 4.77 29.75
CA VAL A 71 12.14 3.59 28.90
C VAL A 71 12.31 2.35 29.76
N SER A 72 11.36 1.42 29.64
CA SER A 72 11.38 0.11 30.32
C SER A 72 11.02 -1.00 29.33
N ASP A 73 11.19 -2.26 29.74
CA ASP A 73 10.99 -3.42 28.87
C ASP A 73 9.57 -3.55 28.29
N ASN A 74 8.56 -3.07 29.03
CA ASN A 74 7.15 -3.21 28.66
C ASN A 74 6.44 -1.88 28.41
N ALA A 75 7.09 -0.74 28.63
CA ALA A 75 6.47 0.57 28.47
C ALA A 75 7.48 1.71 28.26
N VAL A 76 7.01 2.74 27.57
CA VAL A 76 7.69 4.03 27.45
C VAL A 76 6.81 5.09 28.10
N SER A 77 7.34 5.81 29.08
CA SER A 77 6.65 6.89 29.77
C SER A 77 7.35 8.23 29.58
N PHE A 78 6.58 9.31 29.51
CA PHE A 78 7.12 10.68 29.43
C PHE A 78 6.07 11.67 29.93
N VAL A 79 6.52 12.90 30.22
CA VAL A 79 5.63 14.00 30.59
C VAL A 79 5.31 14.82 29.35
N LEU A 80 4.02 15.08 29.13
CA LEU A 80 3.50 15.94 28.09
C LEU A 80 2.86 17.17 28.74
N LYS A 81 3.29 18.36 28.34
CA LYS A 81 2.81 19.64 28.88
C LYS A 81 2.26 20.53 27.79
N ASN A 82 1.08 21.12 28.00
CA ASN A 82 0.59 22.20 27.16
C ASN A 82 1.23 23.53 27.62
N THR A 83 2.10 24.09 26.79
CA THR A 83 2.89 25.29 27.09
C THR A 83 2.28 26.57 26.52
N GLY A 84 1.20 26.48 25.74
CA GLY A 84 0.52 27.65 25.20
C GLY A 84 -0.68 28.10 26.02
N GLU A 85 -1.36 29.13 25.53
CA GLU A 85 -2.47 29.82 26.20
C GLU A 85 -3.85 29.22 25.92
N ARG A 86 -3.92 28.18 25.09
CA ARG A 86 -5.17 27.56 24.65
C ARG A 86 -5.20 26.08 24.98
N ASP A 87 -6.38 25.60 25.35
CA ASP A 87 -6.61 24.16 25.47
C ASP A 87 -6.47 23.47 24.11
N GLY A 88 -5.87 22.28 24.12
CA GLY A 88 -5.62 21.52 22.91
C GLY A 88 -5.44 20.03 23.17
N ALA A 89 -5.45 19.26 22.09
CA ALA A 89 -5.06 17.85 22.13
C ALA A 89 -3.81 17.62 21.31
N GLU A 90 -2.97 16.73 21.81
CA GLU A 90 -1.71 16.33 21.20
C GLU A 90 -1.68 14.81 21.04
N VAL A 91 -1.09 14.31 19.97
CA VAL A 91 -0.94 12.86 19.75
C VAL A 91 0.52 12.48 19.89
N ALA A 92 0.96 12.03 21.05
CA ALA A 92 2.34 11.59 21.17
C ALA A 92 2.55 10.30 20.35
N GLN A 93 3.59 10.25 19.52
CA GLN A 93 3.90 9.09 18.67
C GLN A 93 5.20 8.42 19.12
N LEU A 94 5.15 7.10 19.29
CA LEU A 94 6.27 6.25 19.63
C LEU A 94 6.78 5.53 18.39
N TYR A 95 8.05 5.76 18.06
CA TYR A 95 8.78 5.08 17.01
C TYR A 95 9.94 4.26 17.59
N ILE A 96 10.22 3.11 16.98
CA ILE A 96 11.39 2.28 17.28
C ILE A 96 12.32 2.29 16.07
N SER A 97 13.61 2.44 16.32
CA SER A 97 14.68 2.40 15.33
C SER A 97 15.72 1.34 15.72
N LYS A 98 16.22 0.60 14.72
CA LYS A 98 17.33 -0.35 14.85
C LYS A 98 18.33 -0.08 13.72
N ASN A 99 19.30 0.80 13.98
CA ASN A 99 20.32 1.15 12.99
C ASN A 99 21.68 1.37 13.68
N PRO A 100 22.74 0.62 13.33
CA PRO A 100 22.76 -0.48 12.36
C PRO A 100 22.05 -1.74 12.87
N GLY A 101 21.40 -2.44 11.94
CA GLY A 101 20.80 -3.77 12.13
C GLY A 101 21.43 -4.81 11.21
N GLN A 102 21.25 -6.09 11.53
CA GLN A 102 21.60 -7.20 10.65
C GLN A 102 20.57 -7.40 9.53
N VAL A 103 19.31 -7.02 9.78
CA VAL A 103 18.20 -7.10 8.83
C VAL A 103 17.92 -5.72 8.24
N TYR A 104 17.58 -5.65 6.95
CA TYR A 104 17.16 -4.39 6.36
C TYR A 104 15.81 -3.97 6.95
N ARG A 105 15.74 -2.75 7.48
CA ARG A 105 14.54 -2.20 8.13
C ARG A 105 14.41 -0.73 7.78
N PRO A 106 13.20 -0.16 7.88
CA PRO A 106 13.02 1.28 7.86
C PRO A 106 13.85 1.94 8.96
N ALA A 107 14.32 3.18 8.72
CA ALA A 107 15.06 3.96 9.69
C ALA A 107 14.33 4.11 11.04
N LYS A 108 13.00 4.12 11.02
CA LYS A 108 12.15 4.06 12.21
C LYS A 108 10.75 3.58 11.86
N GLU A 109 10.07 2.95 12.81
CA GLU A 109 8.72 2.42 12.65
C GLU A 109 7.82 2.83 13.81
N LEU A 110 6.61 3.32 13.51
CA LEU A 110 5.60 3.65 14.51
C LEU A 110 5.15 2.35 15.22
N LYS A 111 5.26 2.31 16.55
CA LYS A 111 4.82 1.18 17.39
C LYS A 111 3.69 1.52 18.35
N GLY A 112 3.43 2.80 18.59
CA GLY A 112 2.29 3.23 19.39
C GLY A 112 2.04 4.72 19.26
N PHE A 113 0.87 5.16 19.69
CA PHE A 113 0.55 6.57 19.81
C PHE A 113 -0.52 6.76 20.88
N GLU A 114 -0.54 7.92 21.51
CA GLU A 114 -1.54 8.26 22.52
C GLU A 114 -2.04 9.70 22.30
N LYS A 115 -3.36 9.88 22.24
CA LYS A 115 -3.99 11.20 22.10
C LYS A 115 -4.39 11.74 23.45
N VAL A 116 -3.81 12.87 23.85
CA VAL A 116 -3.99 13.47 25.16
C VAL A 116 -4.55 14.87 25.01
N TYR A 117 -5.67 15.15 25.69
CA TYR A 117 -6.21 16.50 25.83
C TYR A 117 -5.65 17.14 27.09
N LEU A 118 -5.15 18.37 26.96
CA LEU A 118 -4.55 19.16 28.04
C LEU A 118 -5.10 20.59 28.00
N LYS A 119 -5.52 21.10 29.15
CA LYS A 119 -5.80 22.53 29.33
C LYS A 119 -4.52 23.34 29.22
N ALA A 120 -4.63 24.65 28.98
CA ALA A 120 -3.49 25.56 28.99
C ALA A 120 -2.69 25.41 30.32
N GLY A 121 -1.38 25.17 30.22
CA GLY A 121 -0.49 24.96 31.37
C GLY A 121 -0.54 23.56 32.01
N GLU A 122 -1.48 22.68 31.63
CA GLU A 122 -1.61 21.34 32.19
C GLU A 122 -0.47 20.41 31.73
N SER A 123 0.03 19.59 32.65
CA SER A 123 0.97 18.50 32.38
C SER A 123 0.33 17.15 32.71
N ARG A 124 0.61 16.13 31.89
CA ARG A 124 0.21 14.75 32.15
C ARG A 124 1.33 13.78 31.84
N ARG A 125 1.47 12.76 32.68
CA ARG A 125 2.33 11.61 32.39
C ARG A 125 1.61 10.67 31.42
N VAL A 126 2.26 10.36 30.31
CA VAL A 126 1.76 9.52 29.24
C VAL A 126 2.58 8.23 29.24
N THR A 127 1.91 7.09 29.09
CA THR A 127 2.56 5.78 29.02
C THR A 127 2.05 5.04 27.80
N ILE A 128 2.97 4.60 26.93
CA ILE A 128 2.70 3.78 25.76
C ILE A 128 3.31 2.41 26.01
N LEU A 129 2.50 1.35 25.97
CA LEU A 129 2.95 -0.02 26.19
C LEU A 129 3.77 -0.55 25.00
N LEU A 130 4.82 -1.30 25.31
CA LEU A 130 5.64 -2.06 24.38
C LEU A 130 5.25 -3.53 24.50
N ASP A 131 4.76 -4.13 23.40
CA ASP A 131 4.53 -5.56 23.29
C ASP A 131 5.65 -6.24 22.47
N ASP A 132 5.58 -7.57 22.35
CA ASP A 132 6.54 -8.36 21.55
C ASP A 132 6.61 -7.89 20.08
N LYS A 133 5.56 -7.22 19.58
CA LYS A 133 5.45 -6.74 18.20
C LYS A 133 6.25 -5.46 17.96
N ALA A 134 6.66 -4.77 19.03
CA ALA A 134 7.47 -3.57 18.93
C ALA A 134 8.82 -3.85 18.24
N PHE A 135 9.43 -5.00 18.49
CA PHE A 135 10.81 -5.29 18.06
C PHE A 135 10.94 -6.35 16.97
N ARG A 136 9.91 -7.18 16.78
CA ARG A 136 9.98 -8.33 15.86
C ARG A 136 9.96 -7.95 14.37
N TYR A 137 10.59 -8.76 13.55
CA TYR A 137 10.51 -8.75 12.08
C TYR A 137 10.12 -10.14 11.59
N TYR A 138 9.62 -10.26 10.36
CA TYR A 138 9.31 -11.56 9.78
C TYR A 138 10.58 -12.14 9.14
N ASN A 139 11.05 -13.29 9.63
CA ASN A 139 12.22 -13.97 9.09
C ASN A 139 11.78 -15.05 8.10
N ARG A 140 12.14 -14.86 6.82
CA ARG A 140 11.74 -15.78 5.74
C ARG A 140 12.45 -17.13 5.79
N LYS A 141 13.65 -17.21 6.38
CA LYS A 141 14.37 -18.48 6.57
C LYS A 141 13.71 -19.35 7.63
N THR A 142 13.23 -18.75 8.72
CA THR A 142 12.60 -19.50 9.83
C THR A 142 11.08 -19.57 9.70
N GLY A 143 10.46 -18.78 8.82
CA GLY A 143 9.01 -18.76 8.58
C GLY A 143 8.19 -18.19 9.75
N ARG A 144 8.82 -17.45 10.66
CA ARG A 144 8.19 -16.90 11.87
C ARG A 144 8.67 -15.49 12.18
N PHE A 145 7.99 -14.83 13.11
CA PHE A 145 8.47 -13.56 13.64
C PHE A 145 9.66 -13.80 14.58
N GLU A 146 10.73 -13.03 14.36
CA GLU A 146 11.99 -13.10 15.11
C GLU A 146 12.38 -11.71 15.61
N THR A 147 13.24 -11.64 16.62
CA THR A 147 13.76 -10.37 17.15
C THR A 147 15.27 -10.38 17.08
N GLU A 148 15.86 -9.28 16.59
CA GLU A 148 17.30 -9.12 16.53
C GLU A 148 17.82 -8.68 17.91
N THR A 149 18.86 -9.35 18.42
CA THR A 149 19.52 -8.93 19.66
C THR A 149 20.28 -7.63 19.45
N GLY A 150 20.12 -6.68 20.38
CA GLY A 150 20.96 -5.49 20.43
C GLY A 150 20.24 -4.26 20.95
N GLU A 151 20.88 -3.13 20.81
CA GLU A 151 20.32 -1.84 21.19
C GLU A 151 19.34 -1.33 20.13
N TYR A 152 18.18 -0.88 20.60
CA TYR A 152 17.13 -0.21 19.85
C TYR A 152 16.97 1.22 20.37
N THR A 153 16.76 2.17 19.46
CA THR A 153 16.45 3.56 19.82
C THR A 153 14.94 3.74 19.91
N VAL A 154 14.49 4.23 21.06
CA VAL A 154 13.12 4.66 21.33
C VAL A 154 13.02 6.15 21.01
N LEU A 155 12.07 6.52 20.16
CA LEU A 155 11.89 7.89 19.68
C LEU A 155 10.46 8.34 19.97
N ILE A 156 10.28 9.42 20.73
CA ILE A 156 8.99 10.07 20.93
C ILE A 156 8.95 11.37 20.15
N GLY A 157 7.89 11.56 19.36
CA GLY A 157 7.74 12.73 18.52
C GLY A 157 6.29 13.19 18.33
N ALA A 158 6.16 14.41 17.83
CA ALA A 158 4.89 14.97 17.37
C ALA A 158 4.62 14.65 15.88
N SER A 159 5.59 14.11 15.15
CA SER A 159 5.40 13.49 13.83
C SER A 159 6.60 12.60 13.52
N CYS A 160 6.62 11.90 12.38
CA CYS A 160 7.82 11.15 11.99
C CYS A 160 9.05 12.05 11.77
N ALA A 161 8.85 13.34 11.47
CA ALA A 161 9.91 14.32 11.23
C ALA A 161 10.21 15.22 12.44
N ASP A 162 9.34 15.28 13.44
CA ASP A 162 9.49 16.09 14.68
C ASP A 162 9.65 15.14 15.88
N ILE A 163 10.89 14.66 16.06
CA ILE A 163 11.28 13.81 17.19
C ILE A 163 11.86 14.68 18.30
N ARG A 164 11.28 14.56 19.51
CA ARG A 164 11.56 15.45 20.64
C ARG A 164 12.30 14.76 21.77
N LEU A 165 12.02 13.48 22.01
CA LEU A 165 12.72 12.67 23.00
C LEU A 165 13.33 11.43 22.34
N ARG A 166 14.51 11.05 22.82
CA ARG A 166 15.23 9.85 22.40
C ARG A 166 15.73 9.11 23.63
N GLY A 167 15.58 7.79 23.62
CA GLY A 167 16.13 6.87 24.62
C GLY A 167 16.59 5.59 23.94
N THR A 168 17.22 4.70 24.69
CA THR A 168 17.64 3.39 24.18
C THR A 168 17.15 2.26 25.07
N ILE A 169 17.00 1.09 24.47
CA ILE A 169 16.66 -0.15 25.17
C ILE A 169 17.44 -1.30 24.53
N PHE A 170 18.03 -2.15 25.37
CA PHE A 170 18.65 -3.38 24.92
C PHE A 170 17.60 -4.49 24.90
N VAL A 171 17.44 -5.15 23.76
CA VAL A 171 16.48 -6.25 23.62
C VAL A 171 17.23 -7.53 23.31
N GLN A 172 16.98 -8.57 24.11
CA GLN A 172 17.47 -9.91 23.83
C GLN A 172 16.61 -10.54 22.73
N GLY A 173 17.23 -10.81 21.59
CA GLY A 173 16.60 -11.40 20.42
C GLY A 173 16.48 -12.92 20.50
N THR A 174 15.93 -13.51 19.44
CA THR A 174 15.67 -14.96 19.34
C THR A 174 16.87 -15.77 18.83
N GLY A 175 17.99 -15.11 18.51
CA GLY A 175 19.18 -15.77 17.96
C GLY A 175 19.00 -16.32 16.54
N ALA A 176 17.96 -15.88 15.82
CA ALA A 176 17.68 -16.33 14.47
C ALA A 176 18.76 -15.86 13.47
N PRO A 177 19.13 -16.68 12.48
CA PRO A 177 20.06 -16.26 11.43
C PRO A 177 19.45 -15.13 10.59
N ALA A 178 20.30 -14.21 10.14
CA ALA A 178 19.85 -13.12 9.27
C ALA A 178 19.18 -13.69 8.00
N PRO A 179 17.95 -13.25 7.66
CA PRO A 179 17.20 -13.76 6.51
C PRO A 179 17.89 -13.47 5.19
N GLU A 180 18.55 -12.32 5.06
CA GLU A 180 19.24 -11.91 3.84
C GLU A 180 20.66 -11.39 4.11
N GLU A 181 21.52 -11.50 3.10
CA GLU A 181 22.91 -11.02 3.16
C GLU A 181 22.99 -9.56 2.69
N LYS A 182 23.71 -8.72 3.44
CA LYS A 182 23.89 -7.29 3.13
C LYS A 182 24.49 -7.05 1.74
N THR A 183 25.44 -7.88 1.34
CA THR A 183 26.14 -7.82 0.05
C THR A 183 25.22 -8.15 -1.13
N ALA A 184 24.21 -9.00 -0.92
CA ALA A 184 23.27 -9.39 -1.97
C ALA A 184 22.16 -8.36 -2.21
N MET A 185 21.96 -7.41 -1.29
CA MET A 185 20.84 -6.46 -1.30
C MET A 185 21.26 -5.02 -0.91
N PRO A 186 22.30 -4.44 -1.52
CA PRO A 186 22.78 -3.10 -1.16
C PRO A 186 21.72 -2.00 -1.29
N SER A 187 20.80 -2.10 -2.25
CA SER A 187 19.73 -1.10 -2.45
C SER A 187 18.74 -1.09 -1.28
N TYR A 188 18.43 -2.26 -0.73
CA TYR A 188 17.54 -2.36 0.43
C TYR A 188 18.22 -1.89 1.71
N PHE A 189 19.47 -2.30 1.97
CA PHE A 189 20.17 -1.87 3.19
C PHE A 189 20.52 -0.38 3.21
N SER A 190 20.68 0.26 2.05
CA SER A 190 20.87 1.71 1.95
C SER A 190 19.56 2.51 1.94
N GLY A 191 18.43 1.88 1.62
CA GLY A 191 17.14 2.54 1.44
C GLY A 191 16.95 3.22 0.07
N ASP A 192 17.90 3.10 -0.87
CA ASP A 192 17.76 3.63 -2.23
C ASP A 192 17.02 2.65 -3.16
N ILE A 193 15.71 2.52 -2.94
CA ILE A 193 14.83 1.60 -3.69
C ILE A 193 14.30 2.17 -5.01
N ARG A 194 14.81 3.32 -5.47
CA ARG A 194 14.34 3.94 -6.73
C ARG A 194 14.65 3.05 -7.94
N ASN A 195 15.80 2.36 -7.90
CA ASN A 195 16.28 1.55 -8.99
C ASN A 195 16.83 0.19 -8.54
N VAL A 196 16.00 -0.62 -7.90
CA VAL A 196 16.39 -1.98 -7.50
C VAL A 196 16.60 -2.88 -8.72
N PRO A 197 17.79 -3.49 -8.90
CA PRO A 197 18.08 -4.48 -9.94
C PRO A 197 17.26 -5.77 -9.77
N ASP A 198 17.04 -6.49 -10.88
CA ASP A 198 16.31 -7.77 -10.88
C ASP A 198 16.99 -8.83 -10.00
N ALA A 199 18.32 -8.86 -9.95
CA ALA A 199 19.08 -9.77 -9.10
C ALA A 199 18.80 -9.53 -7.60
N GLU A 200 18.81 -8.26 -7.15
CA GLU A 200 18.50 -7.92 -5.76
C GLU A 200 17.04 -8.23 -5.41
N PHE A 201 16.11 -7.97 -6.35
CA PHE A 201 14.70 -8.30 -6.13
C PHE A 201 14.45 -9.81 -6.10
N ALA A 202 15.13 -10.60 -6.95
CA ALA A 202 15.07 -12.06 -6.91
C ALA A 202 15.63 -12.62 -5.58
N ALA A 203 16.73 -12.05 -5.08
CA ALA A 203 17.27 -12.37 -3.75
C ALA A 203 16.25 -12.09 -2.65
N LEU A 204 15.57 -10.93 -2.70
CA LEU A 204 14.47 -10.62 -1.79
C LEU A 204 13.27 -11.57 -1.96
N LEU A 205 12.97 -12.05 -3.17
CA LEU A 205 11.87 -13.01 -3.39
C LEU A 205 12.24 -14.44 -2.99
N GLY A 206 13.53 -14.78 -2.90
CA GLY A 206 14.02 -16.14 -2.68
C GLY A 206 13.65 -17.11 -3.82
N ARG A 207 13.31 -16.57 -4.99
CA ARG A 207 12.95 -17.28 -6.21
C ARG A 207 13.15 -16.34 -7.39
N ASP A 208 13.20 -16.90 -8.60
CA ASP A 208 13.23 -16.10 -9.82
C ASP A 208 11.98 -15.23 -9.95
N ILE A 209 12.17 -14.05 -10.54
CA ILE A 209 11.07 -13.14 -10.84
C ILE A 209 10.18 -13.84 -11.87
N PRO A 210 8.88 -14.08 -11.57
CA PRO A 210 7.99 -14.71 -12.53
C PRO A 210 7.96 -13.92 -13.82
N ASP A 211 7.95 -14.63 -14.95
CA ASP A 211 7.69 -13.97 -16.23
C ASP A 211 6.31 -13.30 -16.17
N GLY A 212 6.32 -11.98 -16.35
CA GLY A 212 5.10 -11.19 -16.34
C GLY A 212 4.37 -11.24 -17.68
N HIS A 213 4.95 -11.88 -18.72
CA HIS A 213 4.29 -12.04 -20.00
C HIS A 213 2.99 -12.85 -19.84
N TRP A 214 1.90 -12.33 -20.40
CA TRP A 214 0.64 -13.03 -20.36
C TRP A 214 0.67 -14.23 -21.31
N SER A 215 0.47 -15.43 -20.79
CA SER A 215 0.26 -16.65 -21.57
C SER A 215 -0.95 -17.41 -21.02
N GLY A 216 -1.97 -17.61 -21.86
CA GLY A 216 -3.19 -18.32 -21.46
C GLY A 216 -4.47 -17.84 -22.14
N LEU A 217 -5.59 -18.45 -21.74
CA LEU A 217 -6.94 -17.98 -22.06
C LEU A 217 -7.36 -16.95 -21.01
N LEU A 218 -8.06 -15.90 -21.45
CA LEU A 218 -8.62 -14.90 -20.55
C LEU A 218 -9.79 -15.48 -19.76
N ASP A 219 -9.85 -15.18 -18.46
CA ASP A 219 -10.86 -15.62 -17.52
C ASP A 219 -11.77 -14.47 -17.02
N ARG A 220 -12.69 -14.79 -16.10
CA ARG A 220 -13.67 -13.82 -15.57
C ARG A 220 -13.07 -12.74 -14.66
N ASN A 221 -11.93 -12.99 -14.05
CA ASN A 221 -11.21 -12.08 -13.16
C ASN A 221 -10.19 -11.22 -13.89
N ASP A 222 -9.86 -11.59 -15.12
CA ASP A 222 -9.00 -10.80 -16.00
C ASP A 222 -9.63 -9.47 -16.39
N ALA A 223 -8.79 -8.44 -16.47
CA ALA A 223 -9.19 -7.10 -16.81
C ALA A 223 -9.46 -6.96 -18.32
N ILE A 224 -10.39 -6.09 -18.69
CA ILE A 224 -10.75 -5.85 -20.10
C ILE A 224 -9.53 -5.38 -20.91
N CYS A 225 -8.63 -4.60 -20.33
CA CYS A 225 -7.39 -4.20 -20.99
C CYS A 225 -6.47 -5.37 -21.39
N GLN A 226 -6.59 -6.54 -20.76
CA GLN A 226 -5.81 -7.73 -21.11
C GLN A 226 -6.28 -8.39 -22.43
N MET A 227 -7.34 -7.87 -23.07
CA MET A 227 -7.70 -8.21 -24.44
C MET A 227 -6.60 -7.94 -25.47
N TYR A 228 -5.55 -7.20 -25.10
CA TYR A 228 -4.32 -7.14 -25.89
C TYR A 228 -3.75 -8.53 -26.23
N TYR A 229 -3.81 -9.49 -25.30
CA TYR A 229 -3.38 -10.89 -25.51
C TYR A 229 -4.48 -11.81 -26.04
N ALA A 230 -5.68 -11.29 -26.30
CA ALA A 230 -6.79 -12.11 -26.75
C ALA A 230 -6.44 -12.82 -28.05
N LYS A 231 -6.76 -14.11 -28.17
CA LYS A 231 -6.57 -14.87 -29.42
C LYS A 231 -7.46 -14.34 -30.55
N GLY A 232 -8.65 -13.84 -30.22
CA GLY A 232 -9.61 -13.28 -31.17
C GLY A 232 -9.20 -11.92 -31.75
N ARG A 233 -9.23 -11.78 -33.09
CA ARG A 233 -8.91 -10.52 -33.79
C ARG A 233 -9.87 -9.38 -33.43
N VAL A 234 -11.15 -9.70 -33.21
CA VAL A 234 -12.18 -8.73 -32.80
C VAL A 234 -11.90 -8.19 -31.40
N ALA A 235 -11.50 -9.04 -30.46
CA ALA A 235 -11.16 -8.61 -29.10
C ALA A 235 -9.94 -7.66 -29.08
N ARG A 236 -8.91 -7.96 -29.89
CA ARG A 236 -7.77 -7.04 -30.07
C ARG A 236 -8.16 -5.71 -30.71
N LEU A 237 -9.16 -5.69 -31.60
CA LEU A 237 -9.70 -4.46 -32.16
C LEU A 237 -10.44 -3.63 -31.09
N VAL A 238 -11.31 -4.27 -30.30
CA VAL A 238 -12.02 -3.62 -29.18
C VAL A 238 -11.01 -3.04 -28.17
N TYR A 239 -9.95 -3.78 -27.85
CA TYR A 239 -8.84 -3.28 -27.04
C TYR A 239 -8.26 -1.99 -27.63
N ARG A 240 -7.87 -1.98 -28.91
CA ARG A 240 -7.29 -0.78 -29.56
C ARG A 240 -8.22 0.43 -29.51
N ILE A 241 -9.53 0.22 -29.66
CA ILE A 241 -10.53 1.28 -29.55
C ILE A 241 -10.56 1.85 -28.13
N LEU A 242 -10.67 0.99 -27.11
CA LEU A 242 -10.70 1.38 -25.70
C LEU A 242 -9.41 2.10 -25.28
N THR A 243 -8.24 1.57 -25.65
CA THR A 243 -6.95 2.22 -25.41
C THR A 243 -6.85 3.58 -26.11
N GLY A 244 -7.35 3.69 -27.35
CA GLY A 244 -7.42 4.96 -28.07
C GLY A 244 -8.32 5.99 -27.39
N MET A 245 -9.49 5.56 -26.89
CA MET A 245 -10.42 6.42 -26.12
C MET A 245 -9.78 6.88 -24.81
N LEU A 246 -9.15 5.96 -24.07
CA LEU A 246 -8.45 6.26 -22.83
C LEU A 246 -7.30 7.25 -23.05
N ASN A 247 -6.45 7.02 -24.05
CA ASN A 247 -5.32 7.90 -24.38
C ASN A 247 -5.78 9.30 -24.80
N LYS A 248 -6.86 9.40 -25.59
CA LYS A 248 -7.48 10.68 -25.94
C LYS A 248 -8.03 11.40 -24.70
N SER A 249 -8.58 10.64 -23.74
CA SER A 249 -9.12 11.19 -22.50
C SER A 249 -8.02 11.71 -21.57
N ILE A 250 -6.93 10.95 -21.39
CA ILE A 250 -5.75 11.36 -20.60
C ILE A 250 -5.12 12.63 -21.19
N LYS A 251 -4.98 12.70 -22.52
CA LYS A 251 -4.44 13.89 -23.21
C LYS A 251 -5.27 15.16 -23.00
N LYS A 252 -6.57 15.06 -22.67
CA LYS A 252 -7.44 16.20 -22.34
C LYS A 252 -7.24 16.72 -20.91
N GLY A 253 -6.34 16.13 -20.12
CA GLY A 253 -5.97 16.61 -18.77
C GLY A 253 -6.95 16.23 -17.66
N LYS A 254 -8.18 15.83 -17.98
CA LYS A 254 -9.15 15.23 -17.06
C LYS A 254 -9.56 13.85 -17.59
N PRO A 255 -8.91 12.76 -17.15
CA PRO A 255 -9.29 11.42 -17.59
C PRO A 255 -10.72 11.11 -17.15
N ASP A 256 -11.49 10.56 -18.08
CA ASP A 256 -12.84 10.09 -17.87
C ASP A 256 -12.78 8.85 -16.98
N LEU A 257 -13.28 9.00 -15.76
CA LEU A 257 -13.22 7.98 -14.74
C LEU A 257 -13.98 6.72 -15.15
N ASN A 258 -15.06 6.86 -15.94
CA ASN A 258 -15.83 5.72 -16.41
C ASN A 258 -15.02 4.90 -17.43
N ILE A 259 -14.27 5.58 -18.32
CA ILE A 259 -13.40 4.89 -19.29
C ILE A 259 -12.27 4.17 -18.56
N MET A 260 -11.64 4.81 -17.57
CA MET A 260 -10.60 4.16 -16.75
C MET A 260 -11.16 2.96 -15.98
N PHE A 261 -12.38 3.07 -15.45
CA PHE A 261 -13.02 1.98 -14.75
C PHE A 261 -13.31 0.80 -15.68
N ILE A 262 -13.96 1.05 -16.83
CA ILE A 262 -14.25 0.02 -17.84
C ILE A 262 -12.96 -0.63 -18.36
N TYR A 263 -11.89 0.15 -18.52
CA TYR A 263 -10.61 -0.37 -18.99
C TYR A 263 -9.97 -1.36 -18.00
N ASN A 264 -10.08 -1.11 -16.70
CA ASN A 264 -9.41 -1.88 -15.64
C ASN A 264 -10.32 -2.88 -14.91
N MET A 265 -11.63 -2.88 -15.20
CA MET A 265 -12.55 -3.80 -14.54
C MET A 265 -12.41 -5.24 -15.06
N PRO A 266 -12.69 -6.25 -14.23
CA PRO A 266 -12.69 -7.63 -14.67
C PRO A 266 -13.92 -7.96 -15.54
N PHE A 267 -13.84 -8.98 -16.41
CA PHE A 267 -14.97 -9.40 -17.25
C PHE A 267 -16.24 -9.73 -16.47
N ARG A 268 -16.13 -10.33 -15.28
CA ARG A 268 -17.28 -10.56 -14.36
C ARG A 268 -18.00 -9.28 -13.95
N GLY A 269 -17.31 -8.15 -14.00
CA GLY A 269 -17.85 -6.83 -13.71
C GLY A 269 -18.94 -6.42 -14.70
N ILE A 270 -18.84 -6.85 -15.96
CA ILE A 270 -19.86 -6.58 -17.00
C ILE A 270 -21.23 -7.09 -16.54
N GLY A 271 -21.29 -8.34 -16.07
CA GLY A 271 -22.55 -8.93 -15.61
C GLY A 271 -23.12 -8.26 -14.35
N LYS A 272 -22.25 -7.79 -13.45
CA LYS A 272 -22.68 -7.11 -12.20
C LYS A 272 -23.20 -5.69 -12.44
N MET A 273 -22.60 -4.96 -13.38
CA MET A 273 -22.94 -3.56 -13.61
C MET A 273 -24.01 -3.36 -14.68
N ALA A 274 -24.27 -4.35 -15.52
CA ALA A 274 -25.28 -4.25 -16.57
C ALA A 274 -26.73 -4.24 -16.03
N GLY A 275 -26.97 -4.12 -14.71
CA GLY A 275 -28.32 -4.02 -14.15
C GLY A 275 -29.23 -5.18 -14.53
N GLY A 276 -28.67 -6.39 -14.69
CA GLY A 276 -29.41 -7.58 -15.15
C GLY A 276 -29.64 -7.68 -16.67
N MET A 277 -29.12 -6.75 -17.47
CA MET A 277 -29.11 -6.83 -18.95
C MET A 277 -28.08 -7.83 -19.50
N CYS A 278 -27.02 -8.11 -18.74
CA CYS A 278 -25.99 -9.08 -19.09
C CYS A 278 -25.86 -10.11 -17.96
N SER A 279 -26.13 -11.39 -18.25
CA SER A 279 -26.00 -12.49 -17.28
C SER A 279 -24.55 -13.02 -17.23
N GLN A 280 -24.21 -13.79 -16.20
CA GLN A 280 -22.89 -14.46 -16.14
C GLN A 280 -22.68 -15.43 -17.32
N GLU A 281 -23.75 -16.05 -17.83
CA GLU A 281 -23.71 -16.89 -19.03
C GLU A 281 -23.32 -16.08 -20.29
N MET A 282 -23.80 -14.83 -20.40
CA MET A 282 -23.40 -13.94 -21.49
C MET A 282 -21.94 -13.49 -21.33
N VAL A 283 -21.47 -13.27 -20.10
CA VAL A 283 -20.04 -12.99 -19.82
C VAL A 283 -19.17 -14.16 -20.26
N ASP A 284 -19.59 -15.41 -20.03
CA ASP A 284 -18.88 -16.58 -20.55
C ASP A 284 -18.85 -16.62 -22.08
N GLY A 285 -19.95 -16.23 -22.73
CA GLY A 285 -20.01 -16.09 -24.19
C GLY A 285 -19.03 -15.02 -24.71
N ILE A 286 -18.90 -13.89 -23.99
CA ILE A 286 -17.91 -12.85 -24.28
C ILE A 286 -16.50 -13.41 -24.15
N LEU A 287 -16.18 -14.09 -23.04
CA LEU A 287 -14.86 -14.72 -22.84
C LEU A 287 -14.54 -15.75 -23.91
N LYS A 288 -15.52 -16.60 -24.28
CA LYS A 288 -15.37 -17.58 -25.35
C LYS A 288 -15.06 -16.92 -26.70
N ALA A 289 -15.72 -15.80 -27.01
CA ALA A 289 -15.45 -15.03 -28.21
C ALA A 289 -14.05 -14.39 -28.19
N VAL A 290 -13.68 -13.80 -27.05
CA VAL A 290 -12.37 -13.17 -26.81
C VAL A 290 -11.23 -14.19 -26.95
N ASN A 291 -11.44 -15.41 -26.46
CA ASN A 291 -10.50 -16.51 -26.50
C ASN A 291 -10.36 -17.22 -27.86
N GLY A 292 -10.94 -16.66 -28.93
CA GLY A 292 -10.74 -17.13 -30.31
C GLY A 292 -11.91 -17.91 -30.89
N HIS A 293 -12.94 -18.25 -30.10
CA HIS A 293 -14.15 -18.92 -30.57
C HIS A 293 -15.27 -17.92 -30.83
N PHE A 294 -15.02 -16.95 -31.70
CA PHE A 294 -15.91 -15.80 -31.93
C PHE A 294 -17.37 -16.20 -32.21
N PHE A 295 -17.60 -17.07 -33.21
CA PHE A 295 -18.95 -17.47 -33.59
C PHE A 295 -19.68 -18.25 -32.50
N ALA A 296 -18.99 -19.18 -31.82
CA ALA A 296 -19.57 -19.94 -30.72
C ALA A 296 -19.87 -19.06 -29.50
N GLY A 297 -18.99 -18.09 -29.21
CA GLY A 297 -19.22 -17.09 -28.16
C GLY A 297 -20.37 -16.16 -28.49
N ALA A 298 -20.45 -15.65 -29.72
CA ALA A 298 -21.56 -14.81 -30.19
C ALA A 298 -22.90 -15.54 -30.11
N GLY A 299 -22.95 -16.81 -30.53
CA GLY A 299 -24.14 -17.65 -30.37
C GLY A 299 -24.57 -17.81 -28.91
N GLN A 300 -23.61 -18.00 -28.00
CA GLN A 300 -23.87 -18.10 -26.56
C GLN A 300 -24.37 -16.78 -25.96
N ILE A 301 -23.83 -15.64 -26.38
CA ILE A 301 -24.32 -14.31 -25.95
C ILE A 301 -25.77 -14.11 -26.40
N ILE A 302 -26.09 -14.41 -27.66
CA ILE A 302 -27.44 -14.26 -28.21
C ILE A 302 -28.42 -15.19 -27.48
N ALA A 303 -28.06 -16.46 -27.30
CA ALA A 303 -28.87 -17.41 -26.55
C ALA A 303 -29.12 -16.96 -25.10
N GLY A 304 -28.06 -16.50 -24.42
CA GLY A 304 -28.14 -15.96 -23.07
C GLY A 304 -29.03 -14.73 -22.96
N PHE A 305 -28.98 -13.82 -23.95
CA PHE A 305 -29.84 -12.64 -24.01
C PHE A 305 -31.33 -13.02 -24.07
N PHE A 306 -31.71 -13.94 -24.96
CA PHE A 306 -33.10 -14.39 -25.06
C PHE A 306 -33.57 -15.14 -23.80
N ARG A 307 -32.71 -15.95 -23.17
CA ARG A 307 -33.03 -16.60 -21.88
C ARG A 307 -33.26 -15.58 -20.77
N GLN A 308 -32.38 -14.60 -20.65
CA GLN A 308 -32.48 -13.53 -19.66
C GLN A 308 -33.75 -12.69 -19.86
N GLN A 309 -34.11 -12.41 -21.11
CA GLN A 309 -35.34 -11.70 -21.44
C GLN A 309 -36.59 -12.50 -21.03
N LYS A 310 -36.58 -13.84 -21.22
CA LYS A 310 -37.67 -14.71 -20.72
C LYS A 310 -37.78 -14.67 -19.20
N ILE A 311 -36.66 -14.69 -18.48
CA ILE A 311 -36.63 -14.60 -17.01
C ILE A 311 -37.18 -13.26 -16.54
N ARG A 312 -36.75 -12.15 -17.16
CA ARG A 312 -37.28 -10.81 -16.84
C ARG A 312 -38.79 -10.71 -17.06
N LYS A 313 -39.28 -11.18 -18.21
CA LYS A 313 -40.72 -11.21 -18.50
C LYS A 313 -41.52 -12.07 -17.49
N LYS A 314 -40.93 -13.16 -16.97
CA LYS A 314 -41.56 -13.95 -15.90
C LYS A 314 -41.56 -13.21 -14.56
N ALA A 315 -40.45 -12.56 -14.21
CA ALA A 315 -40.34 -11.78 -12.96
C ALA A 315 -41.25 -10.55 -12.96
N GLU A 316 -41.40 -9.85 -14.08
CA GLU A 316 -42.34 -8.73 -14.25
C GLU A 316 -43.81 -9.18 -14.15
N LYS A 317 -44.14 -10.42 -14.54
CA LYS A 317 -45.48 -11.00 -14.37
C LYS A 317 -45.80 -11.48 -12.95
N MET A 318 -44.80 -11.54 -12.07
CA MET A 318 -44.94 -11.95 -10.67
C MET A 318 -44.93 -10.76 -9.69
N LYS A 319 -44.78 -9.54 -10.21
CA LYS A 319 -44.98 -8.28 -9.48
C LYS A 319 -46.38 -7.75 -9.74
#